data_AF-A0A183PVJ6-F1
#
_entry.id   AF-A0A183PVJ6-F1
#
_cell.length_a   1.000
_cell.length_b   1.000
_cell.length_c   1.000
_cell.angle_alpha   90.00
_cell.angle_beta   90.00
_cell.angle_gamma   90.00
#
_symmetry.space_group_name_H-M   'P 1'
#
loop_
_entity.id
_entity.type
_entity.pdbx_description
1 polymer ?
#
loop_
_entity_poly.entity_id
_entity_poly.type
_entity_poly.pdbx_seq_one_letter_code
_entity_poly.pdbx_strand_id
1 'polypeptide(L)'
;SVTPEIIVLDTNGNQKELDGIAIVYNSYVTLICRTVSDEHLLRWLYAPSQDGTFTPLNNTGHITISSQKNEEVSLLLVSVLFNMSGVYQCTNGLASRQIDVHVYGVLKKISSTVHLIKKHEVVGAYSLQINTINSSYHPVVACEFRVGSNGIRYTTVRWRGGKYHVKPNLYKVTESRDEKSGIIWSNLTLLHPCKLDDFTPLVL
;
A
#
# COMPACT_ATOMS: atom_id res chain seq x y z
N SER A 1 -26.42 -3.73 21.75
CA SER A 1 -27.06 -3.98 20.45
C SER A 1 -26.94 -5.46 20.12
N VAL A 2 -27.91 -6.07 19.43
CA VAL A 2 -27.79 -7.49 18.97
C VAL A 2 -26.87 -7.57 17.74
N THR A 3 -26.67 -6.46 17.04
CA THR A 3 -25.77 -6.37 15.89
C THR A 3 -24.31 -6.55 16.35
N PRO A 4 -23.55 -7.45 15.71
CA PRO A 4 -22.14 -7.61 16.01
C PRO A 4 -21.33 -6.33 15.69
N GLU A 5 -20.28 -6.10 16.46
CA GLU A 5 -19.30 -5.04 16.25
C GLU A 5 -17.99 -5.66 15.77
N ILE A 6 -17.31 -4.99 14.82
CA ILE A 6 -15.99 -5.42 14.32
C ILE A 6 -14.95 -4.41 14.76
N ILE A 7 -13.94 -4.91 15.47
CA ILE A 7 -12.83 -4.14 16.00
C ILE A 7 -11.54 -4.65 15.38
N VAL A 8 -10.74 -3.73 14.85
CA VAL A 8 -9.41 -4.02 14.32
C VAL A 8 -8.38 -3.80 15.42
N LEU A 9 -7.51 -4.79 15.66
CA LEU A 9 -6.32 -4.63 16.48
C LEU A 9 -5.13 -4.23 15.61
N ASP A 10 -4.56 -3.05 15.88
CA ASP A 10 -3.32 -2.63 15.24
C ASP A 10 -2.08 -3.29 15.89
N THR A 11 -0.91 -3.09 15.28
CA THR A 11 0.36 -3.67 15.74
C THR A 11 0.79 -3.21 17.14
N ASN A 12 0.19 -2.13 17.65
CA ASN A 12 0.47 -1.60 18.98
C ASN A 12 -0.60 -2.05 20.00
N GLY A 13 -1.55 -2.90 19.59
CA GLY A 13 -2.65 -3.37 20.43
C GLY A 13 -3.81 -2.38 20.58
N ASN A 14 -3.83 -1.27 19.81
CA ASN A 14 -4.96 -0.35 19.86
C ASN A 14 -6.15 -0.93 19.10
N GLN A 15 -7.34 -0.71 19.64
CA GLN A 15 -8.61 -1.11 19.06
C GLN A 15 -9.21 0.04 18.26
N LYS A 16 -9.67 -0.24 17.04
CA LYS A 16 -10.34 0.74 16.16
C LYS A 16 -11.54 0.11 15.48
N GLU A 17 -12.64 0.85 15.43
CA GLU A 17 -13.78 0.52 14.58
C GLU A 17 -13.63 1.25 13.25
N LEU A 18 -13.56 0.48 12.17
CA LEU A 18 -13.33 0.99 10.82
C LEU A 18 -14.22 0.22 9.84
N ASP A 19 -14.72 0.91 8.83
CA ASP A 19 -15.49 0.26 7.75
C ASP A 19 -14.57 -0.53 6.78
N GLY A 20 -13.28 -0.22 6.79
CA GLY A 20 -12.28 -0.96 6.03
C GLY A 20 -10.85 -0.74 6.51
N ILE A 21 -9.95 -1.65 6.13
CA ILE A 21 -8.53 -1.63 6.48
C ILE A 21 -7.64 -1.92 5.30
N ALA A 22 -6.45 -1.33 5.33
CA ALA A 22 -5.39 -1.60 4.39
C ALA A 22 -4.26 -2.36 5.09
N ILE A 23 -3.95 -3.56 4.62
CA ILE A 23 -2.98 -4.49 5.19
C ILE A 23 -1.80 -4.66 4.22
N VAL A 24 -0.58 -4.71 4.75
CA VAL A 24 0.63 -4.95 3.95
C VAL A 24 0.74 -6.44 3.60
N TYR A 25 1.16 -6.76 2.39
CA TYR A 25 1.50 -8.12 1.98
C TYR A 25 2.53 -8.75 2.93
N ASN A 26 2.35 -10.03 3.27
CA ASN A 26 3.18 -10.78 4.21
C ASN A 26 3.24 -10.16 5.62
N SER A 27 2.16 -9.50 6.04
CA SER A 27 1.98 -9.03 7.42
C SER A 27 0.90 -9.86 8.14
N TYR A 28 0.44 -9.35 9.29
CA TYR A 28 -0.63 -9.96 10.07
C TYR A 28 -1.61 -8.88 10.56
N VAL A 29 -2.86 -9.29 10.80
CA VAL A 29 -3.87 -8.46 11.46
C VAL A 29 -4.82 -9.34 12.25
N THR A 30 -5.35 -8.81 13.36
CA THR A 30 -6.44 -9.47 14.10
C THR A 30 -7.70 -8.63 14.00
N LEU A 31 -8.79 -9.27 13.56
CA LEU A 31 -10.13 -8.73 13.57
C LEU A 31 -10.90 -9.40 14.71
N ILE A 32 -11.45 -8.61 15.61
CA ILE A 32 -12.28 -9.10 16.71
C ILE A 32 -13.72 -8.79 16.36
N CYS A 33 -14.57 -9.79 16.46
CA CYS A 33 -16.01 -9.59 16.42
C CYS A 33 -16.60 -9.82 17.81
N ARG A 34 -17.42 -8.87 18.28
CA ARG A 34 -18.09 -8.93 19.59
C ARG A 34 -19.59 -8.72 19.45
N THR A 35 -20.35 -9.30 20.36
CA THR A 35 -21.77 -8.99 20.56
C THR A 35 -22.10 -9.00 22.05
N VAL A 36 -23.20 -8.34 22.43
CA VAL A 36 -23.68 -8.27 23.81
C VAL A 36 -24.53 -9.49 24.19
N SER A 37 -24.85 -10.38 23.22
CA SER A 37 -25.70 -11.56 23.43
C SER A 37 -24.91 -12.85 23.23
N ASP A 38 -24.94 -13.74 24.21
CA ASP A 38 -24.31 -15.08 24.16
C ASP A 38 -25.21 -16.16 23.56
N GLU A 39 -26.48 -15.83 23.27
CA GLU A 39 -27.49 -16.75 22.76
C GLU A 39 -27.20 -17.23 21.33
N HIS A 40 -26.45 -16.44 20.56
CA HIS A 40 -26.20 -16.70 19.14
C HIS A 40 -24.70 -16.78 18.85
N LEU A 41 -24.27 -17.90 18.26
CA LEU A 41 -22.87 -18.13 17.95
C LEU A 41 -22.38 -17.19 16.85
N LEU A 42 -21.34 -16.41 17.14
CA LEU A 42 -20.66 -15.58 16.15
C LEU A 42 -19.86 -16.42 15.15
N ARG A 43 -19.91 -16.04 13.88
CA ARG A 43 -19.18 -16.70 12.78
C ARG A 43 -18.61 -15.68 11.81
N TRP A 44 -17.44 -16.00 11.29
CA TRP A 44 -16.80 -15.24 10.22
C TRP A 44 -17.10 -15.85 8.85
N LEU A 45 -17.51 -15.00 7.91
CA LEU A 45 -17.70 -15.31 6.50
C LEU A 45 -16.79 -14.41 5.65
N TYR A 46 -16.50 -14.86 4.42
CA TYR A 46 -15.68 -14.15 3.45
C TYR A 46 -16.31 -14.14 2.06
N ALA A 47 -16.22 -13.00 1.39
CA ALA A 47 -16.50 -12.84 -0.03
C ALA A 47 -15.34 -12.09 -0.70
N PRO A 48 -14.96 -12.42 -1.95
CA PRO A 48 -13.86 -11.74 -2.65
C PRO A 48 -14.17 -10.28 -3.04
N SER A 49 -15.45 -9.87 -3.00
CA SER A 49 -15.95 -8.52 -3.31
C SER A 49 -17.29 -8.29 -2.61
N GLN A 50 -17.77 -7.05 -2.54
CA GLN A 50 -19.05 -6.71 -1.89
C GLN A 50 -20.26 -7.44 -2.50
N ASP A 51 -20.27 -7.63 -3.83
CA ASP A 51 -21.33 -8.37 -4.53
C ASP A 51 -21.11 -9.89 -4.53
N GLY A 52 -20.06 -10.38 -3.84
CA GLY A 52 -19.68 -11.78 -3.86
C GLY A 52 -20.52 -12.64 -2.90
N THR A 53 -20.60 -13.93 -3.18
CA THR A 53 -21.23 -14.89 -2.26
C THR A 53 -20.36 -15.10 -1.03
N PHE A 54 -20.92 -14.84 0.16
CA PHE A 54 -20.25 -15.09 1.43
C PHE A 54 -20.13 -16.59 1.71
N THR A 55 -18.93 -17.02 2.04
CA THR A 55 -18.62 -18.41 2.42
C THR A 55 -18.08 -18.47 3.85
N PRO A 56 -18.43 -19.49 4.65
CA PRO A 56 -17.87 -19.64 5.99
C PRO A 56 -16.35 -19.77 5.97
N LEU A 57 -15.68 -19.00 6.84
CA LEU A 57 -14.25 -19.11 7.03
C LEU A 57 -13.93 -20.27 7.97
N ASN A 58 -12.85 -20.99 7.64
CA ASN A 58 -12.30 -22.07 8.44
C ASN A 58 -10.82 -21.79 8.75
N ASN A 59 -10.29 -22.48 9.76
CA ASN A 59 -8.87 -22.44 10.06
C ASN A 59 -8.04 -22.99 8.90
N THR A 60 -7.00 -22.25 8.52
CA THR A 60 -6.03 -22.61 7.48
C THR A 60 -4.63 -22.18 7.92
N GLY A 61 -3.60 -22.45 7.10
CA GLY A 61 -2.25 -21.95 7.36
C GLY A 61 -2.13 -20.41 7.40
N HIS A 62 -3.11 -19.67 6.86
CA HIS A 62 -3.12 -18.21 6.81
C HIS A 62 -4.22 -17.57 7.69
N ILE A 63 -5.13 -18.39 8.23
CA ILE A 63 -6.33 -17.93 8.92
C ILE A 63 -6.46 -18.72 10.21
N THR A 64 -6.49 -18.03 11.34
CA THR A 64 -6.79 -18.61 12.65
C THR A 64 -8.00 -17.92 13.24
N ILE A 65 -9.04 -18.69 13.52
CA ILE A 65 -10.27 -18.28 14.17
C ILE A 65 -10.22 -18.84 15.59
N SER A 66 -10.33 -17.95 16.57
CA SER A 66 -10.36 -18.31 17.98
C SER A 66 -11.59 -17.69 18.63
N SER A 67 -12.34 -18.49 19.37
CA SER A 67 -13.45 -18.01 20.19
C SER A 67 -13.05 -18.23 21.64
N GLN A 68 -12.99 -17.14 22.41
CA GLN A 68 -12.75 -17.23 23.84
C GLN A 68 -14.08 -17.40 24.61
N LYS A 69 -15.20 -16.93 24.04
CA LYS A 69 -16.57 -16.96 24.56
C LYS A 69 -17.59 -16.90 23.41
N ASN A 70 -18.85 -17.23 23.65
CA ASN A 70 -19.92 -17.07 22.64
C ASN A 70 -20.09 -15.61 22.16
N GLU A 71 -19.76 -14.65 23.03
CA GLU A 71 -19.87 -13.21 22.78
C GLU A 71 -18.72 -12.64 21.92
N GLU A 72 -17.61 -13.37 21.75
CA GLU A 72 -16.42 -12.88 21.06
C GLU A 72 -15.75 -13.95 20.19
N VAL A 73 -15.54 -13.62 18.92
CA VAL A 73 -14.75 -14.43 17.98
C VAL A 73 -13.70 -13.59 17.27
N SER A 74 -12.44 -13.99 17.42
CA SER A 74 -11.28 -13.36 16.80
C SER A 74 -10.88 -14.09 15.52
N LEU A 75 -10.54 -13.33 14.49
CA LEU A 75 -10.01 -13.76 13.20
C LEU A 75 -8.61 -13.15 13.03
N LEU A 76 -7.59 -13.99 13.13
CA LEU A 76 -6.20 -13.65 12.86
C LEU A 76 -5.86 -14.05 11.41
N LEU A 77 -5.46 -13.07 10.62
CA LEU A 77 -4.88 -13.27 9.30
C LEU A 77 -3.35 -13.20 9.42
N VAL A 78 -2.64 -14.24 9.01
CA VAL A 78 -1.17 -14.31 9.03
C VAL A 78 -0.61 -14.56 7.64
N SER A 79 0.62 -14.07 7.41
CA SER A 79 1.30 -14.17 6.11
C SER A 79 0.36 -13.71 4.99
N VAL A 80 -0.24 -12.53 5.16
CA VAL A 80 -1.36 -12.04 4.36
C VAL A 80 -1.01 -11.98 2.86
N LEU A 81 -1.85 -12.62 2.04
CA LEU A 81 -1.70 -12.71 0.58
C LEU A 81 -2.68 -11.77 -0.14
N PHE A 82 -2.38 -11.41 -1.40
CA PHE A 82 -3.23 -10.50 -2.18
C PHE A 82 -4.65 -11.01 -2.43
N ASN A 83 -4.83 -12.34 -2.50
CA ASN A 83 -6.15 -12.99 -2.68
C ASN A 83 -6.99 -13.05 -1.40
N MET A 84 -6.44 -12.59 -0.27
CA MET A 84 -7.17 -12.40 0.99
C MET A 84 -7.79 -11.01 1.07
N SER A 85 -7.64 -10.19 0.03
CA SER A 85 -8.41 -8.95 -0.10
C SER A 85 -9.84 -9.27 -0.49
N GLY A 86 -10.79 -8.65 0.19
CA GLY A 86 -12.22 -8.89 0.00
C GLY A 86 -13.02 -8.33 1.17
N VAL A 87 -14.20 -8.87 1.38
CA VAL A 87 -15.13 -8.45 2.42
C VAL A 87 -15.24 -9.55 3.45
N TYR A 88 -14.97 -9.19 4.71
CA TYR A 88 -15.11 -10.08 5.84
C TYR A 88 -16.37 -9.71 6.59
N GLN A 89 -17.22 -10.69 6.86
CA GLN A 89 -18.46 -10.49 7.56
C GLN A 89 -18.46 -11.28 8.86
N CYS A 90 -18.73 -10.62 9.97
CA CYS A 90 -19.11 -11.29 11.20
C CYS A 90 -20.63 -11.32 11.32
N THR A 91 -21.20 -12.48 11.65
CA THR A 91 -22.65 -12.64 11.82
C THR A 91 -22.97 -13.53 13.01
N ASN A 92 -24.13 -13.27 13.62
CA ASN A 92 -24.78 -14.14 14.61
C ASN A 92 -26.03 -14.84 14.04
N GLY A 93 -26.24 -14.83 12.72
CA GLY A 93 -27.42 -15.39 12.04
C GLY A 93 -28.64 -14.47 11.99
N LEU A 94 -28.74 -13.47 12.88
CA LEU A 94 -29.82 -12.47 12.88
C LEU A 94 -29.38 -11.15 12.23
N ALA A 95 -28.15 -10.74 12.54
CA ALA A 95 -27.54 -9.52 12.06
C ALA A 95 -26.09 -9.81 11.64
N SER A 96 -25.51 -8.87 10.90
CA SER A 96 -24.13 -8.94 10.50
C SER A 96 -23.48 -7.56 10.45
N ARG A 97 -22.15 -7.57 10.57
CA ARG A 97 -21.29 -6.42 10.32
C ARG A 97 -20.20 -6.84 9.35
N GLN A 98 -19.84 -5.93 8.45
CA GLN A 98 -18.85 -6.16 7.41
C GLN A 98 -17.65 -5.24 7.61
N ILE A 99 -16.50 -5.69 7.13
CA ILE A 99 -15.29 -4.88 7.01
C ILE A 99 -14.61 -5.18 5.67
N ASP A 100 -14.27 -4.12 4.94
CA ASP A 100 -13.51 -4.21 3.70
C ASP A 100 -12.02 -4.36 3.99
N VAL A 101 -11.40 -5.41 3.46
CA VAL A 101 -9.98 -5.68 3.63
C VAL A 101 -9.25 -5.51 2.30
N HIS A 102 -8.33 -4.55 2.27
CA HIS A 102 -7.47 -4.27 1.13
C HIS A 102 -6.04 -4.73 1.44
N VAL A 103 -5.45 -5.54 0.57
CA VAL A 103 -4.06 -5.99 0.72
C VAL A 103 -3.19 -5.25 -0.30
N TYR A 104 -2.07 -4.66 0.13
CA TYR A 104 -1.15 -3.93 -0.75
C TYR A 104 0.32 -4.30 -0.48
N GLY A 105 1.17 -4.20 -1.50
CA GLY A 105 2.60 -4.46 -1.36
C GLY A 105 3.42 -3.84 -2.49
N VAL A 106 4.68 -3.55 -2.22
CA VAL A 106 5.64 -3.11 -3.24
C VAL A 106 6.34 -4.35 -3.77
N LEU A 107 6.16 -4.66 -5.05
CA LEU A 107 6.75 -5.85 -5.68
C LEU A 107 8.14 -5.56 -6.23
N LYS A 108 8.31 -4.39 -6.86
CA LYS A 108 9.54 -4.06 -7.56
C LYS A 108 9.84 -2.58 -7.48
N LYS A 109 11.13 -2.25 -7.42
CA LYS A 109 11.66 -0.90 -7.54
C LYS A 109 12.69 -0.89 -8.66
N ILE A 110 12.58 0.06 -9.58
CA ILE A 110 13.47 0.22 -10.71
C ILE A 110 13.99 1.66 -10.68
N SER A 111 15.27 1.84 -10.93
CA SER A 111 15.89 3.16 -11.07
C SER A 111 16.77 3.18 -12.31
N SER A 112 16.65 4.22 -13.13
CA SER A 112 17.59 4.46 -14.21
C SER A 112 18.85 5.14 -13.68
N THR A 113 19.97 4.92 -14.36
CA THR A 113 21.24 5.60 -14.08
C THR A 113 21.23 7.02 -14.65
N VAL A 114 21.93 7.94 -13.98
CA VAL A 114 22.21 9.29 -14.52
C VAL A 114 23.33 9.19 -15.54
N HIS A 115 23.09 9.69 -16.76
CA HIS A 115 24.10 9.71 -17.81
C HIS A 115 24.95 10.98 -17.70
N LEU A 116 26.27 10.82 -17.80
CA LEU A 116 27.22 11.93 -17.84
C LEU A 116 27.75 12.12 -19.27
N ILE A 117 27.99 13.37 -19.66
CA ILE A 117 28.63 13.76 -20.90
C ILE A 117 29.84 14.64 -20.60
N LYS A 118 30.86 14.56 -21.45
CA LYS A 118 32.04 15.41 -21.36
C LYS A 118 31.74 16.76 -22.00
N LYS A 119 31.87 17.85 -21.24
CA LYS A 119 31.76 19.23 -21.70
C LYS A 119 33.12 19.90 -21.60
N HIS A 120 33.50 20.64 -22.64
CA HIS A 120 34.66 21.51 -22.59
C HIS A 120 34.22 22.90 -22.15
N GLU A 121 34.88 23.45 -21.16
CA GLU A 121 34.68 24.82 -20.70
C GLU A 121 36.00 25.58 -20.74
N VAL A 122 35.93 26.83 -21.17
CA VAL A 122 37.08 27.73 -21.18
C VAL A 122 36.87 28.76 -20.07
N VAL A 123 37.79 28.79 -19.11
CA VAL A 123 37.77 29.73 -17.99
C VAL A 123 39.09 30.50 -18.02
N GLY A 124 39.03 31.77 -18.43
CA GLY A 124 40.21 32.59 -18.66
C GLY A 124 41.10 31.99 -19.76
N ALA A 125 42.36 31.68 -19.42
CA ALA A 125 43.33 31.07 -20.33
C ALA A 125 43.35 29.53 -20.29
N TYR A 126 42.51 28.89 -19.47
CA TYR A 126 42.51 27.44 -19.28
C TYR A 126 41.32 26.78 -19.98
N SER A 127 41.57 25.65 -20.65
CA SER A 127 40.54 24.77 -21.19
C SER A 127 40.42 23.55 -20.28
N LEU A 128 39.22 23.33 -19.75
CA LEU A 128 38.91 22.24 -18.84
C LEU A 128 37.90 21.30 -19.49
N GLN A 129 38.10 20.01 -19.29
CA GLN A 129 37.11 18.99 -19.63
C GLN A 129 36.40 18.55 -18.35
N ILE A 130 35.12 18.91 -18.22
CA ILE A 130 34.29 18.55 -17.08
C ILE A 130 33.25 17.50 -17.49
N ASN A 131 32.91 16.60 -16.57
CA ASN A 131 31.75 15.73 -16.74
C ASN A 131 30.51 16.46 -16.23
N THR A 132 29.51 16.62 -17.07
CA THR A 132 28.22 17.21 -16.72
C THR A 132 27.09 16.20 -16.95
N ILE A 133 25.94 16.41 -16.30
CA ILE A 133 24.78 15.55 -16.48
C ILE A 133 24.22 15.74 -17.88
N ASN A 134 23.92 14.63 -18.55
CA ASN A 134 23.25 14.65 -19.84
C ASN A 134 21.78 15.05 -19.65
N SER A 135 21.46 16.31 -19.95
CA SER A 135 20.10 16.85 -19.84
C SER A 135 19.10 16.24 -20.81
N SER A 136 19.56 15.54 -21.86
CA SER A 136 18.69 14.87 -22.83
C SER A 136 18.12 13.55 -22.28
N TYR A 137 18.64 13.05 -21.16
CA TYR A 137 18.13 11.85 -20.50
C TYR A 137 17.47 12.21 -19.18
N HIS A 138 16.19 11.89 -19.05
CA HIS A 138 15.42 12.12 -17.83
C HIS A 138 15.49 10.88 -16.94
N PRO A 139 16.20 10.92 -15.81
CA PRO A 139 16.25 9.76 -14.93
C PRO A 139 14.87 9.51 -14.30
N VAL A 140 14.53 8.24 -14.18
CA VAL A 140 13.25 7.73 -13.70
C VAL A 140 13.49 6.77 -12.54
N VAL A 141 12.68 6.90 -11.50
CA VAL A 141 12.45 5.85 -10.51
C VAL A 141 11.03 5.34 -10.71
N ALA A 142 10.87 4.02 -10.80
CA ALA A 142 9.59 3.36 -10.96
C ALA A 142 9.35 2.38 -9.82
N CYS A 143 8.13 2.34 -9.30
CA CYS A 143 7.70 1.38 -8.31
C CYS A 143 6.51 0.59 -8.85
N GLU A 144 6.59 -0.74 -8.77
CA GLU A 144 5.50 -1.66 -9.03
C GLU A 144 4.84 -1.98 -7.70
N PHE A 145 3.56 -1.65 -7.59
CA PHE A 145 2.71 -2.00 -6.46
C PHE A 145 1.73 -3.07 -6.91
N ARG A 146 1.43 -4.01 -6.02
CA ARG A 146 0.30 -4.90 -6.19
C ARG A 146 -0.72 -4.65 -5.10
N VAL A 147 -1.98 -4.63 -5.51
CA VAL A 147 -3.15 -4.46 -4.68
C VAL A 147 -4.05 -5.66 -4.91
N GLY A 148 -4.72 -6.14 -3.87
CA GLY A 148 -5.77 -7.14 -4.02
C GLY A 148 -6.89 -6.66 -4.93
N SER A 149 -7.62 -7.59 -5.54
CA SER A 149 -8.65 -7.32 -6.55
C SER A 149 -9.73 -6.34 -6.09
N ASN A 150 -10.07 -6.33 -4.79
CA ASN A 150 -11.08 -5.45 -4.21
C ASN A 150 -10.57 -4.01 -3.95
N GLY A 151 -9.28 -3.70 -4.16
CA GLY A 151 -8.67 -2.43 -3.75
C GLY A 151 -8.13 -1.52 -4.86
N ILE A 152 -7.93 -2.03 -6.08
CA ILE A 152 -7.18 -1.29 -7.11
C ILE A 152 -7.84 0.04 -7.53
N ARG A 153 -9.18 0.08 -7.61
CA ARG A 153 -9.94 1.28 -8.00
C ARG A 153 -9.87 2.40 -6.97
N TYR A 154 -9.71 2.05 -5.70
CA TYR A 154 -9.75 2.99 -4.57
C TYR A 154 -8.35 3.36 -4.05
N THR A 155 -7.29 2.76 -4.62
CA THR A 155 -5.91 3.00 -4.21
C THR A 155 -5.31 4.19 -4.95
N THR A 156 -4.48 5.00 -4.30
CA THR A 156 -3.67 6.04 -4.96
C THR A 156 -2.23 5.95 -4.50
N VAL A 157 -1.26 6.04 -5.42
CA VAL A 157 0.15 6.08 -5.07
C VAL A 157 0.59 7.52 -4.82
N ARG A 158 1.33 7.74 -3.73
CA ARG A 158 1.90 9.06 -3.41
C ARG A 158 3.39 8.94 -3.15
N TRP A 159 4.18 9.65 -3.94
CA TRP A 159 5.60 9.86 -3.68
C TRP A 159 5.76 10.85 -2.52
N ARG A 160 6.71 10.59 -1.61
CA ARG A 160 6.99 11.46 -0.47
C ARG A 160 8.49 11.48 -0.19
N GLY A 161 8.94 12.56 0.47
CA GLY A 161 10.32 12.73 0.93
C GLY A 161 11.29 13.25 -0.14
N GLY A 162 12.55 13.40 0.28
CA GLY A 162 13.65 13.86 -0.56
C GLY A 162 13.42 15.23 -1.19
N LYS A 163 14.16 15.51 -2.28
CA LYS A 163 14.06 16.76 -3.03
C LYS A 163 12.71 16.89 -3.78
N TYR A 164 11.99 15.79 -3.98
CA TYR A 164 10.62 15.81 -4.50
C TYR A 164 9.65 16.56 -3.57
N HIS A 165 9.76 16.35 -2.25
CA HIS A 165 8.88 17.02 -1.29
C HIS A 165 9.06 18.55 -1.30
N VAL A 166 10.31 19.02 -1.44
CA VAL A 166 10.65 20.45 -1.41
C VAL A 166 10.47 21.13 -2.77
N LYS A 167 10.76 20.41 -3.87
CA LYS A 167 10.68 20.94 -5.24
C LYS A 167 9.93 19.97 -6.17
N PRO A 168 8.61 19.78 -5.98
CA PRO A 168 7.83 18.80 -6.74
C PRO A 168 7.76 19.14 -8.24
N ASN A 169 7.82 20.43 -8.59
CA ASN A 169 7.82 20.94 -9.96
C ASN A 169 9.02 20.50 -10.81
N LEU A 170 10.10 19.99 -10.19
CA LEU A 170 11.23 19.41 -10.92
C LEU A 170 10.92 18.00 -11.46
N TYR A 171 9.83 17.39 -11.01
CA TYR A 171 9.49 16.00 -11.29
C TYR A 171 8.14 15.88 -11.98
N LYS A 172 7.99 14.81 -12.77
CA LYS A 172 6.71 14.37 -13.32
C LYS A 172 6.37 13.01 -12.73
N VAL A 173 5.18 12.90 -12.16
CA VAL A 173 4.61 11.63 -11.73
C VAL A 173 3.70 11.12 -12.83
N THR A 174 3.90 9.88 -13.25
CA THR A 174 2.93 9.16 -14.10
C THR A 174 2.53 7.86 -13.42
N GLU A 175 1.29 7.45 -13.63
CA GLU A 175 0.76 6.22 -13.06
C GLU A 175 0.06 5.43 -14.16
N SER A 176 0.22 4.11 -14.16
CA SER A 176 -0.58 3.19 -14.96
C SER A 176 -1.13 2.09 -14.07
N ARG A 177 -2.33 1.61 -14.41
CA ARG A 177 -3.10 0.64 -13.62
C ARG A 177 -3.54 -0.50 -14.51
N ASP A 178 -3.35 -1.72 -14.04
CA ASP A 178 -3.93 -2.91 -14.63
C ASP A 178 -4.93 -3.51 -13.62
N GLU A 179 -6.21 -3.21 -13.83
CA GLU A 179 -7.30 -3.69 -12.97
C GLU A 179 -7.37 -5.21 -12.90
N LYS A 180 -6.96 -5.91 -13.96
CA LYS A 180 -7.07 -7.38 -14.04
C LYS A 180 -6.00 -8.06 -13.18
N SER A 181 -4.76 -7.57 -13.21
CA SER A 181 -3.66 -8.13 -12.41
C SER A 181 -3.55 -7.54 -11.01
N GLY A 182 -4.21 -6.40 -10.75
CA GLY A 182 -4.08 -5.66 -9.50
C GLY A 182 -2.76 -4.89 -9.40
N ILE A 183 -2.08 -4.64 -10.52
CA ILE A 183 -0.78 -3.95 -10.55
C ILE A 183 -0.97 -2.46 -10.80
N ILE A 184 -0.27 -1.64 -10.00
CA ILE A 184 -0.13 -0.20 -10.21
C ILE A 184 1.34 0.11 -10.41
N TRP A 185 1.69 0.70 -11.54
CA TRP A 185 3.01 1.26 -11.77
C TRP A 185 2.98 2.76 -11.52
N SER A 186 3.91 3.24 -10.71
CA SER A 186 4.11 4.68 -10.54
C SER A 186 5.54 5.04 -10.88
N ASN A 187 5.71 6.05 -11.73
CA ASN A 187 6.99 6.57 -12.16
C ASN A 187 7.19 7.99 -11.64
N LEU A 188 8.38 8.27 -11.16
CA LEU A 188 8.86 9.60 -10.81
C LEU A 188 10.02 9.96 -11.74
N THR A 189 9.76 10.83 -12.71
CA THR A 189 10.73 11.28 -13.71
C THR A 189 11.27 12.66 -13.35
N LEU A 190 12.59 12.83 -13.33
CA LEU A 190 13.23 14.14 -13.16
C LEU A 190 13.26 14.89 -14.50
N LEU A 191 12.50 15.97 -14.59
CA LEU A 191 12.32 16.72 -15.85
C LEU A 191 13.55 17.56 -16.21
N HIS A 192 14.26 18.09 -15.21
CA HIS A 192 15.37 19.02 -15.44
C HIS A 192 16.57 18.64 -14.57
N PRO A 193 17.34 17.60 -14.95
CA PRO A 193 18.47 17.13 -14.14
C PRO A 193 19.57 18.18 -13.93
N CYS A 194 19.71 19.13 -14.86
CA CYS A 194 20.72 20.21 -14.76
C CYS A 194 20.27 21.43 -13.95
N LYS A 195 19.01 21.51 -13.47
CA LYS A 195 18.55 22.58 -12.56
C LYS A 195 18.71 22.21 -11.09
N LEU A 196 19.54 21.19 -10.80
CA LEU A 196 19.87 20.80 -9.43
C LEU A 196 20.92 21.70 -8.78
N ASP A 197 21.24 22.85 -9.37
CA ASP A 197 22.06 23.93 -8.84
C ASP A 197 21.37 24.62 -7.64
N ASP A 198 21.28 23.89 -6.53
CA ASP A 198 21.35 24.45 -5.17
C ASP A 198 22.51 23.76 -4.44
N PHE A 199 23.59 23.45 -5.17
CA PHE A 199 24.89 23.29 -4.52
C PHE A 199 25.34 24.71 -4.21
N THR A 200 25.00 25.20 -3.01
CA THR A 200 25.80 26.24 -2.38
C THR A 200 27.23 25.73 -2.41
N PRO A 201 28.16 26.37 -3.13
CA PRO A 201 29.55 26.05 -2.92
C PRO A 201 29.83 26.40 -1.45
N LEU A 202 30.34 25.43 -0.71
CA LEU A 202 31.09 25.74 0.50
C LEU A 202 32.20 26.68 0.05
N VAL A 203 32.01 27.97 0.31
CA VAL A 203 33.06 28.97 0.24
C VAL A 203 34.07 28.55 1.31
N LEU A 204 35.22 28.04 0.85
CA LEU A 204 36.44 27.95 1.66
C LEU A 204 37.04 29.34 1.84
#